data_AF-A0A919QI34-F1
#
_entry.id   AF-A0A919QI34-F1
#
_cell.length_a   1.000
_cell.length_b   1.000
_cell.length_c   1.000
_cell.angle_alpha   90.00
_cell.angle_beta   90.00
_cell.angle_gamma   90.00
#
_symmetry.space_group_name_H-M   'P 1'
#
loop_
_entity.id
_entity.type
_entity.pdbx_description
1 polymer ?
#
loop_
_entity_poly.entity_id
_entity_poly.type
_entity_poly.pdbx_seq_one_letter_code
_entity_poly.pdbx_strand_id
1 'polypeptide(L)'
;MTPSIPLLTAALALLGPSGPARVPDVAEHVAEHTAAVAPARYWTAERMAAARPLGLLPVLGRVAGAVLPAGSRQEHQRAAAVATSGARWSAGGAVARTTGRVFLTMDGVDFVCSAGSIRGANKDLVVTAGHCVKDGTGSWAENWTFVPGYDAGRKPYGSFAARRMFVAGPWSRSGDDSYDVGMVAVARQNGKHLADVIGAQEIGFNTPRGRPAHGFGFPADPPYDGEKLMYCAGDTKPDPHDQTYDQGLRCDLTAGASGGPWLSGFDQATGRGTVTSVSSFKYSNDHGTMYGPYFGSAAKTLYQTAERA
;
A
#
# COMPACT_ATOMS: atom_id res chain seq x y z
N MET A 1 -73.77 6.48 41.27
CA MET A 1 -72.66 5.52 41.11
C MET A 1 -72.15 5.66 39.67
N THR A 2 -71.12 6.49 39.50
CA THR A 2 -70.49 6.82 38.21
C THR A 2 -69.37 5.81 37.92
N PRO A 3 -69.24 5.27 36.68
CA PRO A 3 -68.14 4.39 36.35
C PRO A 3 -66.90 5.20 35.95
N SER A 4 -65.76 4.85 36.53
CA SER A 4 -64.45 5.47 36.30
C SER A 4 -63.79 4.94 35.02
N ILE A 5 -63.30 5.86 34.18
CA ILE A 5 -62.52 5.59 32.96
C ILE A 5 -61.03 5.44 33.34
N PRO A 6 -60.32 4.38 32.93
CA PRO A 6 -58.87 4.27 33.17
C PRO A 6 -58.08 5.14 32.18
N LEU A 7 -57.15 5.95 32.70
CA LEU A 7 -56.19 6.73 31.93
C LEU A 7 -55.19 5.82 31.20
N LEU A 8 -55.02 6.04 29.90
CA LEU A 8 -53.94 5.50 29.08
C LEU A 8 -52.67 6.32 29.33
N THR A 9 -51.64 5.74 29.95
CA THR A 9 -50.31 6.35 30.05
C THR A 9 -49.52 6.09 28.77
N ALA A 10 -49.27 7.14 27.98
CA ALA A 10 -48.38 7.10 26.83
C ALA A 10 -46.92 7.12 27.32
N ALA A 11 -46.18 6.04 27.09
CA ALA A 11 -44.74 5.99 27.32
C ALA A 11 -44.01 6.70 26.17
N LEU A 12 -43.42 7.86 26.46
CA LEU A 12 -42.51 8.56 25.55
C LEU A 12 -41.17 7.79 25.51
N ALA A 13 -40.89 7.10 24.41
CA ALA A 13 -39.58 6.48 24.19
C ALA A 13 -38.55 7.58 23.85
N LEU A 14 -37.64 7.84 24.78
CA LEU A 14 -36.46 8.70 24.57
C LEU A 14 -35.48 7.96 23.66
N LEU A 15 -35.36 8.41 22.40
CA LEU A 15 -34.31 7.97 21.47
C LEU A 15 -32.97 8.54 21.95
N GLY A 16 -32.09 7.67 22.46
CA GLY A 16 -30.70 8.00 22.77
C GLY A 16 -29.88 8.24 21.50
N PRO A 17 -28.72 8.93 21.60
CA PRO A 17 -27.90 9.26 20.45
C PRO A 17 -27.34 7.99 19.78
N SER A 18 -27.48 7.94 18.46
CA SER A 18 -26.95 6.90 17.59
C SER A 18 -25.43 6.77 17.77
N GLY A 19 -24.94 5.60 18.16
CA GLY A 19 -23.51 5.28 18.12
C GLY A 19 -22.97 5.27 16.69
N PRO A 20 -21.64 5.32 16.49
CA PRO A 20 -21.04 5.28 15.17
C PRO A 20 -21.49 4.03 14.40
N ALA A 21 -21.82 4.20 13.13
CA ALA A 21 -22.30 3.15 12.25
C ALA A 21 -21.31 1.97 12.22
N ARG A 22 -21.78 0.78 12.57
CA ARG A 22 -21.03 -0.46 12.51
C ARG A 22 -20.93 -0.87 11.03
N VAL A 23 -19.71 -0.98 10.50
CA VAL A 23 -19.47 -1.53 9.16
C VAL A 23 -20.05 -2.95 9.12
N PRO A 24 -20.93 -3.29 8.15
CA PRO A 24 -21.55 -4.60 8.10
C PRO A 24 -20.51 -5.69 7.81
N ASP A 25 -20.54 -6.74 8.61
CA ASP A 25 -19.72 -7.94 8.50
C ASP A 25 -20.28 -8.83 7.38
N VAL A 26 -20.16 -8.38 6.12
CA VAL A 26 -20.38 -9.25 4.96
C VAL A 26 -19.11 -10.08 4.81
N ALA A 27 -19.23 -11.41 4.70
CA ALA A 27 -18.10 -12.27 4.39
C ALA A 27 -17.48 -11.80 3.06
N GLU A 28 -16.42 -11.00 3.15
CA GLU A 28 -15.79 -10.43 1.98
C GLU A 28 -14.98 -11.52 1.28
N HIS A 29 -15.53 -12.03 0.17
CA HIS A 29 -14.81 -12.94 -0.69
C HIS A 29 -13.55 -12.24 -1.25
N VAL A 30 -12.39 -12.76 -0.87
CA VAL A 30 -11.09 -12.41 -1.45
C VAL A 30 -11.07 -12.88 -2.91
N ALA A 31 -10.58 -12.03 -3.81
CA ALA A 31 -10.32 -12.45 -5.19
C ALA A 31 -8.90 -12.99 -5.27
N GLU A 32 -8.72 -14.14 -5.93
CA GLU A 32 -7.45 -14.85 -6.01
C GLU A 32 -7.08 -15.14 -7.47
N HIS A 33 -5.79 -15.11 -7.77
CA HIS A 33 -5.26 -15.46 -9.08
C HIS A 33 -3.96 -16.27 -8.95
N THR A 34 -3.86 -17.38 -9.69
CA THR A 34 -2.59 -18.09 -9.84
C THR A 34 -1.84 -17.45 -10.99
N ALA A 35 -0.75 -16.74 -10.67
CA ALA A 35 0.04 -16.03 -11.66
C ALA A 35 0.86 -17.02 -12.51
N ALA A 36 0.94 -16.74 -13.80
CA ALA A 36 2.02 -17.30 -14.61
C ALA A 36 3.34 -16.69 -14.10
N VAL A 37 4.18 -17.52 -13.47
CA VAL A 37 5.45 -17.07 -12.89
C VAL A 37 6.28 -16.42 -14.00
N ALA A 38 6.64 -15.15 -13.80
CA ALA A 38 7.41 -14.38 -14.76
C ALA A 38 8.69 -15.15 -15.14
N PRO A 39 8.99 -15.33 -16.44
CA PRO A 39 10.26 -15.93 -16.84
C PRO A 39 11.43 -15.16 -16.25
N ALA A 40 12.48 -15.84 -15.77
CA ALA A 40 13.63 -15.21 -15.13
C ALA A 40 14.31 -14.10 -15.95
N ARG A 41 14.17 -14.17 -17.29
CA ARG A 41 14.72 -13.20 -18.25
C ARG A 41 13.73 -12.16 -18.76
N TYR A 42 12.49 -12.14 -18.26
CA TYR A 42 11.48 -11.18 -18.72
C TYR A 42 11.93 -9.76 -18.42
N TRP A 43 12.23 -9.47 -17.15
CA TRP A 43 12.69 -8.15 -16.72
C TRP A 43 14.19 -7.94 -16.93
N THR A 44 14.56 -7.56 -18.15
CA THR A 44 15.89 -7.04 -18.48
C THR A 44 16.09 -5.65 -17.86
N ALA A 45 17.34 -5.16 -17.84
CA ALA A 45 17.64 -3.82 -17.34
C ALA A 45 16.90 -2.75 -18.15
N GLU A 46 16.78 -2.94 -19.46
CA GLU A 46 16.11 -2.04 -20.40
C GLU A 46 14.61 -1.97 -20.11
N ARG A 47 13.95 -3.12 -19.91
CA ARG A 47 12.51 -3.13 -19.57
C ARG A 47 12.25 -2.50 -18.21
N MET A 48 13.10 -2.78 -17.22
CA MET A 48 12.98 -2.17 -15.88
C MET A 48 13.14 -0.65 -15.93
N ALA A 49 14.08 -0.15 -16.72
CA ALA A 49 14.30 1.29 -16.90
C ALA A 49 13.17 1.97 -17.70
N ALA A 50 12.50 1.24 -18.61
CA ALA A 50 11.41 1.76 -19.43
C ALA A 50 10.01 1.65 -18.79
N ALA A 51 9.87 0.88 -17.70
CA ALA A 51 8.61 0.66 -17.03
C ALA A 51 8.07 1.96 -16.40
N ARG A 52 6.76 2.20 -16.54
CA ARG A 52 6.11 3.47 -16.20
C ARG A 52 5.46 3.40 -14.82
N PRO A 53 5.34 4.48 -14.04
CA PRO A 53 4.55 4.41 -12.82
C PRO A 53 3.06 4.18 -13.10
N LEU A 54 2.40 3.36 -12.27
CA LEU A 54 1.02 2.89 -12.50
C LEU A 54 -0.08 3.95 -12.31
N GLY A 55 0.25 5.22 -12.03
CA GLY A 55 -0.72 6.33 -11.85
C GLY A 55 -1.23 6.99 -13.14
N LEU A 56 -0.90 6.43 -14.31
CA LEU A 56 -1.26 6.97 -15.64
C LEU A 56 -2.56 6.41 -16.22
N LEU A 57 -3.22 5.47 -15.53
CA LEU A 57 -4.50 4.89 -15.92
C LEU A 57 -5.60 5.51 -15.03
N PRO A 58 -5.95 6.80 -15.18
CA PRO A 58 -6.57 7.33 -16.39
C PRO A 58 -6.13 8.78 -16.73
N VAL A 59 -5.00 8.96 -17.43
CA VAL A 59 -4.63 10.24 -18.08
C VAL A 59 -3.97 9.97 -19.45
N LEU A 60 -4.63 9.21 -20.32
CA LEU A 60 -4.43 9.36 -21.77
C LEU A 60 -5.38 10.43 -22.28
N GLY A 61 -5.13 11.66 -21.82
CA GLY A 61 -5.97 12.81 -22.10
C GLY A 61 -5.34 14.10 -21.61
N ARG A 62 -4.36 14.59 -22.40
CA ARG A 62 -3.93 15.99 -22.55
C ARG A 62 -2.65 16.47 -21.81
N VAL A 63 -1.77 16.97 -22.68
CA VAL A 63 -0.76 18.05 -22.61
C VAL A 63 0.61 17.82 -21.98
N ALA A 64 1.59 18.23 -22.79
CA ALA A 64 3.01 18.33 -22.57
C ALA A 64 3.42 19.41 -21.55
N GLY A 65 4.48 19.09 -20.80
CA GLY A 65 5.67 19.93 -20.67
C GLY A 65 5.58 21.19 -19.81
N ALA A 66 6.09 21.12 -18.58
CA ALA A 66 6.84 22.22 -17.97
C ALA A 66 7.86 21.67 -16.96
N VAL A 67 9.14 21.93 -17.20
CA VAL A 67 10.26 21.61 -16.31
C VAL A 67 10.54 22.84 -15.45
N LEU A 68 10.67 22.66 -14.12
CA LEU A 68 11.22 23.67 -13.22
C LEU A 68 12.43 23.10 -12.45
N PRO A 69 13.43 23.93 -12.10
CA PRO A 69 14.70 23.44 -11.59
C PRO A 69 14.68 23.16 -10.10
N ALA A 70 15.38 22.10 -9.70
CA ALA A 70 15.58 21.69 -8.31
C ALA A 70 16.67 22.52 -7.61
N GLY A 71 16.32 23.13 -6.47
CA GLY A 71 17.28 23.72 -5.54
C GLY A 71 17.59 22.74 -4.41
N SER A 72 18.86 22.43 -4.18
CA SER A 72 19.31 21.61 -3.06
C SER A 72 19.79 22.47 -1.89
N ARG A 73 19.34 22.14 -0.68
CA ARG A 73 20.04 22.47 0.56
C ARG A 73 20.10 21.22 1.42
N GLN A 74 21.32 20.75 1.67
CA GLN A 74 21.62 19.72 2.66
C GLN A 74 21.83 20.41 4.00
N GLU A 75 21.13 19.96 5.03
CA GLU A 75 21.55 20.15 6.41
C GLU A 75 21.44 18.82 7.15
N HIS A 76 22.49 18.53 7.91
CA HIS A 76 22.81 17.22 8.44
C HIS A 76 22.82 17.34 9.96
N GLN A 77 21.73 17.00 10.65
CA GLN A 77 21.75 16.83 12.11
C GLN A 77 20.76 15.73 12.56
N ARG A 78 21.23 14.90 13.51
CA ARG A 78 20.50 13.77 14.11
C ARG A 78 19.51 14.24 15.18
N ALA A 79 18.31 13.63 15.20
CA ALA A 79 17.44 13.27 16.35
C ALA A 79 15.95 13.62 16.15
N ALA A 80 15.07 12.76 16.68
CA ALA A 80 13.60 12.71 16.59
C ALA A 80 13.03 12.38 15.20
N ALA A 81 11.84 11.75 15.16
CA ALA A 81 11.11 11.46 13.93
C ALA A 81 10.68 12.78 13.28
N VAL A 82 11.58 13.40 12.52
CA VAL A 82 11.30 14.62 11.78
C VAL A 82 10.22 14.29 10.77
N ALA A 83 9.07 14.95 10.91
CA ALA A 83 8.04 14.87 9.89
C ALA A 83 8.65 15.26 8.55
N THR A 84 8.46 14.43 7.54
CA THR A 84 8.98 14.65 6.19
C THR A 84 7.92 14.27 5.19
N SER A 85 7.77 15.06 4.14
CA SER A 85 6.89 14.75 3.03
C SER A 85 7.62 14.00 1.91
N GLY A 86 8.93 13.77 2.01
CA GLY A 86 9.66 13.10 0.94
C GLY A 86 11.15 13.24 1.11
N ALA A 87 11.77 12.27 1.79
CA ALA A 87 13.21 12.21 1.96
C ALA A 87 13.74 10.86 1.51
N ARG A 88 15.03 10.82 1.14
CA ARG A 88 15.71 9.56 0.86
C ARG A 88 15.93 8.79 2.14
N TRP A 89 15.60 7.49 2.14
CA TRP A 89 15.99 6.61 3.24
C TRP A 89 17.42 6.11 3.04
N SER A 90 18.32 6.45 3.96
CA SER A 90 19.73 6.05 3.94
C SER A 90 20.20 5.31 5.19
N ALA A 91 19.35 5.19 6.21
CA ALA A 91 19.72 4.58 7.50
C ALA A 91 19.83 3.05 7.45
N GLY A 92 19.42 2.41 6.35
CA GLY A 92 19.44 0.96 6.22
C GLY A 92 18.36 0.30 7.10
N GLY A 93 18.75 -0.68 7.92
CA GLY A 93 17.83 -1.42 8.79
C GLY A 93 16.93 -2.41 8.04
N ALA A 94 15.99 -3.02 8.76
CA ALA A 94 15.10 -4.02 8.19
C ALA A 94 14.24 -3.47 7.05
N VAL A 95 13.70 -2.24 7.17
CA VAL A 95 12.88 -1.62 6.12
C VAL A 95 13.59 -1.50 4.77
N ALA A 96 14.90 -1.22 4.76
CA ALA A 96 15.67 -1.12 3.52
C ALA A 96 15.81 -2.46 2.78
N ARG A 97 15.64 -3.58 3.49
CA ARG A 97 15.65 -4.93 2.92
C ARG A 97 14.25 -5.44 2.62
N THR A 98 13.29 -5.14 3.49
CA THR A 98 11.91 -5.63 3.38
C THR A 98 11.06 -4.84 2.41
N THR A 99 11.43 -3.60 2.08
CA THR A 99 10.76 -2.80 1.05
C THR A 99 11.48 -2.96 -0.29
N GLY A 100 10.71 -3.01 -1.37
CA GLY A 100 11.24 -3.19 -2.71
C GLY A 100 10.40 -2.55 -3.80
N ARG A 101 11.00 -2.41 -4.97
CA ARG A 101 10.35 -1.96 -6.19
C ARG A 101 9.65 -3.16 -6.84
N VAL A 102 8.46 -2.93 -7.36
CA VAL A 102 7.66 -3.92 -8.08
C VAL A 102 7.68 -3.56 -9.55
N PHE A 103 7.87 -4.56 -10.40
CA PHE A 103 7.70 -4.46 -11.84
C PHE A 103 6.58 -5.38 -12.26
N LEU A 104 5.66 -4.90 -13.09
CA LEU A 104 4.50 -5.66 -13.54
C LEU A 104 4.14 -5.26 -14.97
N THR A 105 3.37 -6.11 -15.64
CA THR A 105 2.73 -5.78 -16.91
C THR A 105 1.23 -5.79 -16.70
N MET A 106 0.52 -4.79 -17.21
CA MET A 106 -0.95 -4.76 -17.20
C MET A 106 -1.41 -4.24 -18.56
N ASP A 107 -2.32 -4.99 -19.19
CA ASP A 107 -2.83 -4.68 -20.53
C ASP A 107 -1.72 -4.43 -21.57
N GLY A 108 -0.64 -5.22 -21.49
CA GLY A 108 0.51 -5.15 -22.40
C GLY A 108 1.50 -4.02 -22.11
N VAL A 109 1.29 -3.22 -21.07
CA VAL A 109 2.18 -2.12 -20.68
C VAL A 109 2.95 -2.46 -19.40
N ASP A 110 4.26 -2.19 -19.40
CA ASP A 110 5.11 -2.39 -18.23
C ASP A 110 5.01 -1.20 -17.27
N PHE A 111 4.74 -1.52 -16.00
CA PHE A 111 4.60 -0.57 -14.92
C PHE A 111 5.49 -0.85 -13.71
N VAL A 112 5.58 0.15 -12.84
CA VAL A 112 6.24 0.08 -11.54
C VAL A 112 5.32 0.47 -10.39
N CYS A 113 5.53 -0.23 -9.29
CA CYS A 113 4.94 -0.01 -7.97
C CYS A 113 6.01 -0.24 -6.88
N SER A 114 5.57 -0.28 -5.63
CA SER A 114 6.33 -0.65 -4.45
C SER A 114 5.60 -1.75 -3.67
N ALA A 115 6.32 -2.49 -2.84
CA ALA A 115 5.75 -3.48 -1.92
C ALA A 115 6.63 -3.66 -0.67
N GLY A 116 6.05 -4.23 0.38
CA GLY A 116 6.75 -4.61 1.60
C GLY A 116 6.60 -6.08 1.94
N SER A 117 7.68 -6.75 2.31
CA SER A 117 7.63 -8.10 2.88
C SER A 117 7.04 -8.08 4.28
N ILE A 118 6.01 -8.89 4.49
CA ILE A 118 5.29 -9.04 5.73
C ILE A 118 5.37 -10.49 6.20
N ARG A 119 5.34 -10.69 7.52
CA ARG A 119 5.32 -12.05 8.07
C ARG A 119 4.04 -12.73 7.66
N GLY A 120 4.16 -14.00 7.27
CA GLY A 120 3.06 -14.92 7.00
C GLY A 120 3.54 -16.35 7.14
N ALA A 121 2.61 -17.30 7.33
CA ALA A 121 2.95 -18.71 7.56
C ALA A 121 3.79 -19.33 6.42
N ASN A 122 3.57 -18.92 5.17
CA ASN A 122 4.31 -19.41 4.01
C ASN A 122 5.70 -18.77 3.80
N LYS A 123 6.08 -17.74 4.58
CA LYS A 123 7.35 -16.99 4.48
C LYS A 123 7.59 -16.25 3.16
N ASP A 124 6.63 -16.22 2.25
CA ASP A 124 6.79 -15.71 0.88
C ASP A 124 5.84 -14.54 0.59
N LEU A 125 5.36 -13.85 1.63
CA LEU A 125 4.30 -12.86 1.50
C LEU A 125 4.83 -11.42 1.41
N VAL A 126 4.27 -10.67 0.46
CA VAL A 126 4.41 -9.21 0.37
C VAL A 126 3.04 -8.56 0.32
N VAL A 127 2.94 -7.35 0.87
CA VAL A 127 1.78 -6.47 0.77
C VAL A 127 2.09 -5.30 -0.17
N THR A 128 1.09 -4.91 -0.95
CA THR A 128 1.13 -3.82 -1.92
C THR A 128 -0.28 -3.23 -2.06
N ALA A 129 -0.48 -2.27 -2.98
CA ALA A 129 -1.79 -1.73 -3.29
C ALA A 129 -2.55 -2.72 -4.19
N GLY A 130 -3.88 -2.71 -4.12
CA GLY A 130 -4.75 -3.53 -4.96
C GLY A 130 -4.51 -3.25 -6.45
N HIS A 131 -4.40 -1.98 -6.84
CA HIS A 131 -4.15 -1.57 -8.23
C HIS A 131 -2.81 -2.06 -8.77
N CYS A 132 -1.81 -2.28 -7.91
CA CYS A 132 -0.52 -2.88 -8.28
C CYS A 132 -0.61 -4.39 -8.56
N VAL A 133 -1.78 -5.00 -8.40
CA VAL A 133 -2.03 -6.45 -8.56
C VAL A 133 -3.19 -6.69 -9.54
N LYS A 134 -4.22 -5.85 -9.49
CA LYS A 134 -5.43 -5.94 -10.31
C LYS A 134 -6.01 -4.55 -10.54
N ASP A 135 -6.41 -4.25 -11.77
CA ASP A 135 -7.02 -2.98 -12.22
C ASP A 135 -8.39 -2.60 -11.59
N GLY A 136 -8.94 -3.39 -10.67
CA GLY A 136 -10.28 -3.23 -10.12
C GLY A 136 -11.46 -3.61 -11.05
N THR A 137 -11.23 -3.76 -12.37
CA THR A 137 -12.29 -3.95 -13.39
C THR A 137 -12.20 -5.22 -14.24
N GLY A 138 -11.08 -5.93 -14.26
CA GLY A 138 -10.92 -7.20 -14.98
C GLY A 138 -9.50 -7.75 -14.96
N SER A 139 -8.52 -6.94 -15.37
CA SER A 139 -7.14 -7.36 -15.61
C SER A 139 -6.33 -7.61 -14.33
N TRP A 140 -5.75 -8.79 -14.24
CA TRP A 140 -4.71 -9.12 -13.28
C TRP A 140 -3.34 -8.74 -13.84
N ALA A 141 -2.44 -8.33 -12.95
CA ALA A 141 -1.06 -8.05 -13.32
C ALA A 141 -0.34 -9.32 -13.79
N GLU A 142 0.37 -9.19 -14.90
CA GLU A 142 1.27 -10.20 -15.44
C GLU A 142 2.72 -9.86 -15.13
N ASN A 143 3.61 -10.85 -15.27
CA ASN A 143 5.06 -10.71 -15.09
C ASN A 143 5.46 -10.07 -13.75
N TRP A 144 4.56 -10.06 -12.77
CA TRP A 144 4.73 -9.32 -11.53
C TRP A 144 5.94 -9.83 -10.75
N THR A 145 6.88 -8.94 -10.45
CA THR A 145 8.17 -9.26 -9.85
C THR A 145 8.54 -8.24 -8.79
N PHE A 146 8.79 -8.72 -7.57
CA PHE A 146 9.28 -7.94 -6.45
C PHE A 146 10.81 -7.95 -6.38
N VAL A 147 11.41 -6.77 -6.25
CA VAL A 147 12.87 -6.58 -6.12
C VAL A 147 13.18 -5.88 -4.79
N PRO A 148 13.41 -6.66 -3.71
CA PRO A 148 13.71 -6.10 -2.40
C PRO A 148 15.05 -5.36 -2.38
N GLY A 149 15.08 -4.22 -1.69
CA GLY A 149 16.27 -3.38 -1.58
C GLY A 149 16.79 -2.86 -2.92
N TYR A 150 15.91 -2.69 -3.93
CA TYR A 150 16.26 -2.12 -5.23
C TYR A 150 17.03 -0.81 -5.06
N ASP A 151 18.11 -0.63 -5.82
CA ASP A 151 18.95 0.56 -5.74
C ASP A 151 19.73 0.81 -7.05
N ALA A 152 19.31 1.78 -7.86
CA ALA A 152 19.96 2.13 -9.13
C ALA A 152 20.13 0.90 -10.06
N GLY A 153 19.05 0.18 -10.35
CA GLY A 153 19.07 -1.06 -11.13
C GLY A 153 19.64 -2.30 -10.42
N ARG A 154 20.26 -2.13 -9.25
CA ARG A 154 20.82 -3.25 -8.48
C ARG A 154 19.73 -4.03 -7.77
N LYS A 155 19.94 -5.35 -7.71
CA LYS A 155 19.00 -6.34 -7.14
C LYS A 155 19.70 -7.12 -6.02
N PRO A 156 20.08 -6.47 -4.90
CA PRO A 156 21.02 -7.04 -3.92
C PRO A 156 20.54 -8.34 -3.28
N TYR A 157 19.23 -8.55 -3.24
CA TYR A 157 18.60 -9.76 -2.70
C TYR A 157 17.88 -10.59 -3.77
N GLY A 158 18.12 -10.28 -5.05
CA GLY A 158 17.49 -10.95 -6.18
C GLY A 158 16.12 -10.39 -6.55
N SER A 159 15.27 -11.26 -7.10
CA SER A 159 13.97 -10.91 -7.68
C SER A 159 13.02 -12.08 -7.50
N PHE A 160 11.82 -11.80 -7.01
CA PHE A 160 10.84 -12.79 -6.61
C PHE A 160 9.56 -12.57 -7.42
N ALA A 161 9.32 -13.47 -8.38
CA ALA A 161 8.13 -13.41 -9.23
C ALA A 161 6.89 -13.87 -8.46
N ALA A 162 5.73 -13.30 -8.76
CA ALA A 162 4.46 -13.72 -8.19
C ALA A 162 4.14 -15.19 -8.54
N ARG A 163 3.57 -15.92 -7.58
CA ARG A 163 2.97 -17.25 -7.77
C ARG A 163 1.46 -17.22 -7.54
N ARG A 164 1.03 -16.49 -6.52
CA ARG A 164 -0.38 -16.27 -6.18
C ARG A 164 -0.60 -14.81 -5.84
N MET A 165 -1.70 -14.25 -6.31
CA MET A 165 -2.08 -12.87 -6.11
C MET A 165 -3.46 -12.81 -5.46
N PHE A 166 -3.62 -11.87 -4.55
CA PHE A 166 -4.85 -11.69 -3.79
C PHE A 166 -5.16 -10.21 -3.69
N VAL A 167 -6.43 -9.84 -3.87
CA VAL A 167 -6.92 -8.48 -3.59
C VAL A 167 -8.20 -8.54 -2.78
N ALA A 168 -8.49 -7.46 -2.05
CA ALA A 168 -9.73 -7.35 -1.31
C ALA A 168 -10.95 -7.43 -2.26
N GLY A 169 -12.05 -8.01 -1.77
CA GLY A 169 -13.26 -8.22 -2.55
C GLY A 169 -13.86 -6.92 -3.12
N PRO A 170 -14.04 -5.85 -2.31
CA PRO A 170 -14.54 -4.56 -2.80
C PRO A 170 -13.67 -3.96 -3.89
N TRP A 171 -12.33 -3.99 -3.73
CA TRP A 171 -11.39 -3.59 -4.79
C TRP A 171 -11.62 -4.38 -6.07
N SER A 172 -11.70 -5.71 -5.98
CA SER A 172 -11.84 -6.57 -7.18
C SER A 172 -13.13 -6.34 -7.97
N ARG A 173 -14.19 -5.84 -7.35
CA ARG A 173 -15.52 -5.73 -7.97
C ARG A 173 -15.79 -4.34 -8.53
N SER A 174 -15.26 -3.31 -7.88
CA SER A 174 -15.63 -1.92 -8.19
C SER A 174 -14.48 -0.92 -8.07
N GLY A 175 -13.24 -1.37 -7.81
CA GLY A 175 -12.12 -0.47 -7.58
C GLY A 175 -12.34 0.47 -6.39
N ASP A 176 -12.96 -0.02 -5.31
CA ASP A 176 -13.18 0.78 -4.10
C ASP A 176 -11.84 1.07 -3.41
N ASP A 177 -11.41 2.34 -3.48
CA ASP A 177 -10.13 2.83 -2.94
C ASP A 177 -9.98 2.54 -1.43
N SER A 178 -11.10 2.45 -0.69
CA SER A 178 -11.07 2.09 0.74
C SER A 178 -10.48 0.70 1.01
N TYR A 179 -10.41 -0.12 -0.03
CA TYR A 179 -9.93 -1.50 -0.01
C TYR A 179 -8.82 -1.74 -1.04
N ASP A 180 -8.12 -0.70 -1.48
CA ASP A 180 -6.99 -0.77 -2.42
C ASP A 180 -5.74 -1.41 -1.78
N VAL A 181 -5.86 -2.67 -1.41
CA VAL A 181 -4.82 -3.50 -0.81
C VAL A 181 -4.74 -4.83 -1.55
N GLY A 182 -3.51 -5.22 -1.88
CA GLY A 182 -3.17 -6.47 -2.50
C GLY A 182 -2.11 -7.22 -1.68
N MET A 183 -2.13 -8.54 -1.75
CA MET A 183 -1.09 -9.39 -1.20
C MET A 183 -0.63 -10.39 -2.24
N VAL A 184 0.67 -10.66 -2.28
CA VAL A 184 1.27 -11.54 -3.29
C VAL A 184 2.15 -12.55 -2.58
N ALA A 185 1.86 -13.84 -2.78
CA ALA A 185 2.78 -14.90 -2.42
C ALA A 185 3.73 -15.13 -3.61
N VAL A 186 5.02 -14.88 -3.37
CA VAL A 186 6.05 -14.96 -4.40
C VAL A 186 6.65 -16.36 -4.49
N ALA A 187 7.28 -16.66 -5.63
CA ALA A 187 8.04 -17.88 -5.82
C ALA A 187 9.36 -17.81 -5.05
N ARG A 188 9.80 -18.97 -4.54
CA ARG A 188 11.13 -19.13 -3.97
C ARG A 188 12.19 -18.80 -5.01
N GLN A 189 13.23 -18.07 -4.62
CA GLN A 189 14.39 -17.84 -5.47
C GLN A 189 15.53 -18.77 -5.06
N ASN A 190 16.06 -19.55 -6.02
CA ASN A 190 17.14 -20.51 -5.75
C ASN A 190 16.83 -21.45 -4.58
N GLY A 191 15.56 -21.89 -4.46
CA GLY A 191 15.08 -22.76 -3.39
C GLY A 191 14.87 -22.08 -2.03
N LYS A 192 15.13 -20.78 -1.89
CA LYS A 192 14.98 -20.03 -0.63
C LYS A 192 13.66 -19.25 -0.59
N HIS A 193 13.04 -19.24 0.59
CA HIS A 193 11.90 -18.37 0.87
C HIS A 193 12.31 -16.90 0.94
N LEU A 194 11.37 -16.00 0.63
CA LEU A 194 11.60 -14.56 0.70
C LEU A 194 12.05 -14.12 2.09
N ALA A 195 11.27 -14.44 3.13
CA ALA A 195 11.55 -13.99 4.49
C ALA A 195 12.85 -14.59 5.06
N ASP A 196 13.30 -15.75 4.57
CA ASP A 196 14.60 -16.32 4.95
C ASP A 196 15.78 -15.52 4.34
N VAL A 197 15.56 -14.77 3.24
CA VAL A 197 16.59 -13.94 2.58
C VAL A 197 16.60 -12.51 3.14
N ILE A 198 15.44 -11.88 3.30
CA ILE A 198 15.35 -10.43 3.62
C ILE A 198 14.71 -10.12 4.98
N GLY A 199 14.19 -11.12 5.67
CA GLY A 199 13.32 -10.94 6.83
C GLY A 199 11.92 -10.49 6.44
N ALA A 200 11.12 -10.06 7.41
CA ALA A 200 9.78 -9.53 7.19
C ALA A 200 9.39 -8.54 8.28
N GLN A 201 8.47 -7.62 7.98
CA GLN A 201 7.86 -6.73 8.97
C GLN A 201 6.65 -7.40 9.64
N GLU A 202 6.27 -6.90 10.83
CA GLU A 202 4.95 -7.23 11.39
C GLU A 202 3.86 -6.60 10.52
N ILE A 203 2.65 -7.16 10.56
CA ILE A 203 1.45 -6.54 9.98
C ILE A 203 0.36 -6.43 11.06
N GLY A 204 -0.33 -5.30 11.09
CA GLY A 204 -1.35 -4.97 12.08
C GLY A 204 -2.70 -4.68 11.42
N PHE A 205 -3.77 -5.13 12.07
CA PHE A 205 -5.15 -4.91 11.63
C PHE A 205 -5.97 -4.30 12.76
N ASN A 206 -6.98 -3.52 12.42
CA ASN A 206 -7.85 -2.82 13.36
C ASN A 206 -7.06 -1.96 14.38
N THR A 207 -5.92 -1.41 13.96
CA THR A 207 -5.09 -0.57 14.81
C THR A 207 -5.74 0.80 15.02
N PRO A 208 -5.51 1.50 16.14
CA PRO A 208 -6.04 2.85 16.33
C PRO A 208 -5.67 3.78 15.17
N ARG A 209 -6.64 4.57 14.70
CA ARG A 209 -6.45 5.58 13.64
C ARG A 209 -5.72 6.82 14.18
N GLY A 210 -5.20 7.64 13.27
CA GLY A 210 -4.55 8.92 13.61
C GLY A 210 -3.20 8.76 14.32
N ARG A 211 -2.46 7.69 14.01
CA ARG A 211 -1.16 7.40 14.60
C ARG A 211 -0.04 7.86 13.66
N PRO A 212 1.14 8.22 14.20
CA PRO A 212 2.31 8.48 13.38
C PRO A 212 2.66 7.26 12.51
N ALA A 213 2.92 7.52 11.23
CA ALA A 213 3.32 6.52 10.26
C ALA A 213 4.57 6.94 9.51
N HIS A 214 5.34 5.96 9.04
CA HIS A 214 6.41 6.13 8.05
C HIS A 214 6.02 5.38 6.77
N GLY A 215 5.73 6.10 5.69
CA GLY A 215 5.37 5.52 4.40
C GLY A 215 6.58 5.44 3.48
N PHE A 216 6.91 4.24 2.98
CA PHE A 216 8.12 3.99 2.17
C PHE A 216 7.76 3.59 0.75
N GLY A 217 8.55 4.00 -0.25
CA GLY A 217 8.34 3.55 -1.64
C GLY A 217 9.39 4.04 -2.63
N PHE A 218 9.19 3.69 -3.89
CA PHE A 218 10.05 4.04 -5.03
C PHE A 218 9.28 4.91 -6.04
N PRO A 219 9.00 6.19 -5.71
CA PRO A 219 8.36 7.12 -6.64
C PRO A 219 9.19 7.27 -7.93
N ALA A 220 8.54 7.24 -9.09
CA ALA A 220 9.18 7.17 -10.40
C ALA A 220 8.78 8.30 -11.36
N ASP A 221 7.91 9.22 -10.91
CA ASP A 221 7.67 10.47 -11.63
C ASP A 221 8.50 11.63 -11.05
N PRO A 222 8.90 12.62 -11.87
CA PRO A 222 9.67 13.77 -11.42
C PRO A 222 9.09 14.45 -10.17
N PRO A 223 9.92 14.88 -9.22
CA PRO A 223 11.39 14.97 -9.29
C PRO A 223 12.12 13.64 -8.97
N TYR A 224 11.39 12.53 -8.85
CA TYR A 224 11.96 11.22 -8.56
C TYR A 224 12.17 10.41 -9.86
N ASP A 225 13.06 9.43 -9.80
CA ASP A 225 13.45 8.57 -10.93
C ASP A 225 13.16 7.08 -10.67
N GLY A 226 12.65 6.74 -9.48
CA GLY A 226 12.35 5.37 -9.09
C GLY A 226 13.55 4.57 -8.60
N GLU A 227 14.75 5.15 -8.57
CA GLU A 227 15.99 4.41 -8.33
C GLU A 227 16.38 4.31 -6.86
N LYS A 228 15.73 5.08 -5.98
CA LYS A 228 16.03 5.14 -4.55
C LYS A 228 14.79 4.90 -3.70
N LEU A 229 15.01 4.27 -2.54
CA LEU A 229 14.00 4.17 -1.50
C LEU A 229 13.80 5.55 -0.86
N MET A 230 12.56 6.03 -0.94
CA MET A 230 12.12 7.30 -0.38
C MET A 230 11.09 7.05 0.72
N TYR A 231 10.88 8.02 1.59
CA TYR A 231 9.88 7.93 2.64
C TYR A 231 9.25 9.28 3.02
N CYS A 232 8.06 9.17 3.58
CA CYS A 232 7.33 10.20 4.28
C CYS A 232 7.16 9.80 5.75
N ALA A 233 7.08 10.76 6.66
CA ALA A 233 6.80 10.52 8.06
C ALA A 233 5.93 11.63 8.65
N GLY A 234 4.95 11.27 9.48
CA GLY A 234 4.06 12.21 10.13
C GLY A 234 2.82 11.55 10.70
N ASP A 235 1.97 12.35 11.33
CA ASP A 235 0.67 11.90 11.82
C ASP A 235 -0.29 11.65 10.65
N THR A 236 -1.04 10.55 10.73
CA THR A 236 -2.11 10.29 9.78
C THR A 236 -3.39 11.04 10.16
N LYS A 237 -4.20 11.41 9.17
CA LYS A 237 -5.49 12.08 9.36
C LYS A 237 -6.58 11.35 8.58
N PRO A 238 -7.86 11.38 8.99
CA PRO A 238 -8.95 10.86 8.17
C PRO A 238 -9.01 11.57 6.81
N ASP A 239 -9.56 10.88 5.81
CA ASP A 239 -9.99 11.51 4.56
C ASP A 239 -10.96 12.67 4.84
N PRO A 240 -10.61 13.92 4.48
CA PRO A 240 -11.46 15.09 4.75
C PRO A 240 -12.69 15.16 3.83
N HIS A 241 -12.79 14.30 2.82
CA HIS A 241 -13.90 14.27 1.87
C HIS A 241 -14.95 13.21 2.18
N ASP A 242 -14.72 12.37 3.20
CA ASP A 242 -15.60 11.24 3.57
C ASP A 242 -15.92 10.31 2.37
N GLN A 243 -15.05 10.25 1.36
CA GLN A 243 -15.22 9.39 0.18
C GLN A 243 -14.64 8.00 0.42
N THR A 244 -13.65 7.91 1.29
CA THR A 244 -12.94 6.66 1.61
C THR A 244 -12.82 6.46 3.12
N TYR A 245 -12.58 5.22 3.53
CA TYR A 245 -12.18 4.89 4.91
C TYR A 245 -10.66 4.99 5.10
N ASP A 246 -9.98 5.82 4.32
CA ASP A 246 -8.52 5.89 4.29
C ASP A 246 -7.97 6.85 5.35
N GLN A 247 -6.66 6.82 5.48
CA GLN A 247 -5.91 7.80 6.25
C GLN A 247 -4.91 8.50 5.35
N GLY A 248 -4.90 9.83 5.40
CA GLY A 248 -3.96 10.69 4.70
C GLY A 248 -2.67 10.90 5.50
N LEU A 249 -1.53 10.82 4.82
CA LEU A 249 -0.21 11.18 5.31
C LEU A 249 0.36 12.29 4.42
N ARG A 250 0.89 13.37 5.02
CA ARG A 250 1.58 14.41 4.25
C ARG A 250 2.78 13.79 3.54
N CYS A 251 2.72 13.70 2.22
CA CYS A 251 3.65 12.93 1.42
C CYS A 251 3.66 13.40 -0.05
N ASP A 252 4.79 13.90 -0.51
CA ASP A 252 5.11 14.37 -1.86
C ASP A 252 5.65 13.25 -2.78
N LEU A 253 5.75 12.00 -2.32
CA LEU A 253 6.13 10.89 -3.19
C LEU A 253 5.13 10.77 -4.36
N THR A 254 5.65 10.57 -5.55
CA THR A 254 4.87 10.50 -6.80
C THR A 254 4.51 9.05 -7.16
N ALA A 255 3.86 8.87 -8.31
CA ALA A 255 3.43 7.56 -8.78
C ALA A 255 4.63 6.58 -8.88
N GLY A 256 4.38 5.29 -8.64
CA GLY A 256 5.41 4.28 -8.39
C GLY A 256 5.70 4.03 -6.90
N ALA A 257 5.41 5.01 -6.03
CA ALA A 257 5.37 4.78 -4.59
C ALA A 257 4.17 3.93 -4.14
N SER A 258 3.16 3.77 -5.00
CA SER A 258 1.97 2.94 -4.78
C SER A 258 2.33 1.54 -4.29
N GLY A 259 1.60 1.06 -3.28
CA GLY A 259 1.81 -0.21 -2.60
C GLY A 259 2.97 -0.22 -1.60
N GLY A 260 3.73 0.87 -1.51
CA GLY A 260 4.77 1.04 -0.52
C GLY A 260 4.23 0.95 0.93
N PRO A 261 4.88 0.21 1.85
CA PRO A 261 4.32 -0.05 3.17
C PRO A 261 4.36 1.19 4.08
N TRP A 262 3.29 1.38 4.86
CA TRP A 262 3.25 2.36 5.94
C TRP A 262 3.43 1.68 7.29
N LEU A 263 4.47 2.07 8.01
CA LEU A 263 4.85 1.46 9.29
C LEU A 263 4.48 2.37 10.46
N SER A 264 3.68 1.82 11.37
CA SER A 264 3.41 2.36 12.71
C SER A 264 4.43 1.83 13.72
N GLY A 265 4.71 2.60 14.78
CA GLY A 265 5.67 2.20 15.82
C GLY A 265 7.08 1.95 15.28
N PHE A 266 7.45 2.69 14.23
CA PHE A 266 8.68 2.47 13.48
C PHE A 266 9.91 2.93 14.27
N ASP A 267 10.85 2.02 14.48
CA ASP A 267 12.16 2.30 15.03
C ASP A 267 13.16 2.50 13.90
N GLN A 268 13.62 3.75 13.73
CA GLN A 268 14.57 4.13 12.68
C GLN A 268 15.94 3.44 12.81
N ALA A 269 16.36 3.08 14.03
CA ALA A 269 17.66 2.45 14.26
C ALA A 269 17.67 1.00 13.76
N THR A 270 16.59 0.26 14.02
CA THR A 270 16.46 -1.13 13.57
C THR A 270 15.79 -1.26 12.21
N GLY A 271 15.06 -0.24 11.77
CA GLY A 271 14.20 -0.27 10.58
C GLY A 271 13.00 -1.20 10.74
N ARG A 272 12.55 -1.47 11.96
CA ARG A 272 11.40 -2.35 12.26
C ARG A 272 10.18 -1.55 12.64
N GLY A 273 9.01 -2.06 12.27
CA GLY A 273 7.72 -1.54 12.70
C GLY A 273 6.59 -2.50 12.31
N THR A 274 5.36 -2.00 12.43
CA THR A 274 4.16 -2.75 12.04
C THR A 274 3.55 -2.11 10.81
N VAL A 275 3.42 -2.86 9.72
CA VAL A 275 2.72 -2.41 8.52
C VAL A 275 1.23 -2.31 8.83
N THR A 276 0.66 -1.12 8.68
CA THR A 276 -0.75 -0.83 9.02
C THR A 276 -1.52 -0.21 7.86
N SER A 277 -0.84 0.08 6.75
CA SER A 277 -1.43 0.57 5.50
C SER A 277 -0.39 0.47 4.37
N VAL A 278 -0.77 0.87 3.17
CA VAL A 278 0.09 1.04 1.99
C VAL A 278 -0.24 2.36 1.30
N SER A 279 0.69 2.92 0.53
CA SER A 279 0.39 4.07 -0.33
C SER A 279 -0.58 3.65 -1.43
N SER A 280 -1.75 4.28 -1.53
CA SER A 280 -2.76 3.97 -2.54
C SER A 280 -2.88 5.12 -3.55
N PHE A 281 -3.54 6.21 -3.19
CA PHE A 281 -3.91 7.27 -4.12
C PHE A 281 -3.61 8.68 -3.57
N LYS A 282 -3.81 9.67 -4.45
CA LYS A 282 -3.90 11.09 -4.10
C LYS A 282 -5.10 11.69 -4.81
N TYR A 283 -5.74 12.68 -4.19
CA TYR A 283 -6.72 13.48 -4.89
C TYR A 283 -6.03 14.40 -5.92
N SER A 284 -6.70 14.65 -7.04
CA SER A 284 -6.16 15.49 -8.12
C SER A 284 -5.96 16.95 -7.72
N ASN A 285 -6.64 17.42 -6.68
CA ASN A 285 -6.52 18.76 -6.11
C ASN A 285 -5.63 18.81 -4.85
N ASP A 286 -5.11 17.67 -4.37
CA ASP A 286 -4.18 17.58 -3.25
C ASP A 286 -3.04 16.59 -3.57
N HIS A 287 -1.97 17.12 -4.15
CA HIS A 287 -0.76 16.35 -4.41
C HIS A 287 0.14 16.19 -3.17
N GLY A 288 -0.20 16.86 -2.06
CA GLY A 288 0.58 16.86 -0.83
C GLY A 288 0.20 15.75 0.14
N THR A 289 -0.92 15.07 -0.05
CA THR A 289 -1.36 13.99 0.84
C THR A 289 -1.43 12.69 0.06
N MET A 290 -0.71 11.67 0.53
CA MET A 290 -0.90 10.29 0.09
C MET A 290 -1.93 9.65 1.00
N TYR A 291 -2.93 8.98 0.43
CA TYR A 291 -3.91 8.19 1.15
C TYR A 291 -3.53 6.72 1.12
N GLY A 292 -3.84 6.04 2.22
CA GLY A 292 -3.65 4.60 2.35
C GLY A 292 -4.85 3.95 3.04
N PRO A 293 -5.26 2.75 2.57
CA PRO A 293 -6.42 2.07 3.11
C PRO A 293 -6.22 1.69 4.56
N TYR A 294 -7.29 1.80 5.33
CA TYR A 294 -7.30 1.30 6.70
C TYR A 294 -7.34 -0.23 6.70
N PHE A 295 -6.35 -0.86 7.34
CA PHE A 295 -6.29 -2.32 7.45
C PHE A 295 -7.31 -2.85 8.49
N GLY A 296 -8.59 -2.88 8.09
CA GLY A 296 -9.72 -3.40 8.86
C GLY A 296 -9.90 -4.91 8.74
N SER A 297 -11.14 -5.38 8.93
CA SER A 297 -11.52 -6.79 8.79
C SER A 297 -11.24 -7.35 7.39
N ALA A 298 -11.57 -6.59 6.35
CA ALA A 298 -11.31 -6.96 4.95
C ALA A 298 -9.83 -7.29 4.67
N ALA A 299 -8.93 -6.37 5.04
CA ALA A 299 -7.48 -6.57 4.90
C ALA A 299 -6.98 -7.75 5.75
N LYS A 300 -7.58 -7.98 6.92
CA LYS A 300 -7.26 -9.13 7.77
C LYS A 300 -7.68 -10.46 7.13
N THR A 301 -8.86 -10.52 6.55
CA THR A 301 -9.35 -11.70 5.81
C THR A 301 -8.46 -11.98 4.60
N LEU A 302 -8.11 -10.93 3.83
CA LEU A 302 -7.16 -11.00 2.73
C LEU A 302 -5.81 -11.60 3.18
N TYR A 303 -5.25 -11.10 4.28
CA TYR A 303 -4.01 -11.60 4.86
C TYR A 303 -4.10 -13.07 5.26
N GLN A 304 -5.15 -13.46 5.98
CA GLN A 304 -5.33 -14.82 6.45
C GLN A 304 -5.41 -15.81 5.28
N THR A 305 -6.05 -15.42 4.17
CA THR A 305 -6.06 -16.24 2.95
C THR A 305 -4.67 -16.31 2.32
N ALA A 306 -4.02 -15.17 2.11
CA ALA A 306 -2.76 -15.10 1.38
C ALA A 306 -1.58 -15.75 2.11
N GLU A 307 -1.54 -15.70 3.45
CA GLU A 307 -0.44 -16.25 4.25
C GLU A 307 -0.32 -17.78 4.20
N ARG A 308 -1.37 -18.48 3.75
CA ARG A 308 -1.43 -19.94 3.61
C ARG A 308 -1.16 -20.45 2.20
N ALA A 309 -0.94 -19.54 1.24
CA ALA A 309 -0.86 -19.83 -0.19
C ALA A 309 0.45 -20.51 -0.61
#